data_AF-A0A7Z9LGT9-F1
#
_entry.id   AF-A0A7Z9LGT9-F1
#
_cell.length_a   1.000
_cell.length_b   1.000
_cell.length_c   1.000
_cell.angle_alpha   90.00
_cell.angle_beta   90.00
_cell.angle_gamma   90.00
#
_symmetry.space_group_name_H-M   'P 1'
#
loop_
_entity.id
_entity.type
_entity.pdbx_description
1 polymer ?
#
loop_
_entity_poly.entity_id
_entity_poly.type
_entity_poly.pdbx_seq_one_letter_code
_entity_poly.pdbx_strand_id
1 'polypeptide(L)'
;SGFGLFKYPQVWSINKRSWKRDLLIRWKLNFLKKTPSQRQHLLRPLQEHTKLELNNRTELFPDKSAVLLIQEFLKKNNFLPKRFVAIGPSASYPLKCWPLVYFNEVISSLLEQGWSVVLVGGTGEKETIQLEKEFSGKVQSVAGRFSPLETAELLRQASIVVTNDTSVGHLAESMRTPVIVLFGATVREFGYAPFLEESKMLETEEVLGCRPCSRDGRGKCRNPDYLRCLTTITPEMVLSLIPKTKTN
;
A
#
# COMPACT_ATOMS: atom_id res chain seq x y z
N SER A 1 5.20 25.11 -27.84
CA SER A 1 3.84 24.74 -28.26
C SER A 1 2.97 24.70 -27.02
N GLY A 2 2.01 25.64 -26.92
CA GLY A 2 1.27 25.91 -25.68
C GLY A 2 0.51 24.70 -25.14
N PHE A 3 0.43 24.61 -23.81
CA PHE A 3 -0.45 23.69 -23.11
C PHE A 3 -1.87 23.88 -23.69
N GLY A 4 -2.33 22.89 -24.45
CA GLY A 4 -3.51 22.99 -25.31
C GLY A 4 -4.79 23.14 -24.53
N LEU A 5 -5.15 24.39 -24.23
CA LEU A 5 -6.54 24.76 -23.99
C LEU A 5 -7.23 24.82 -25.35
N PHE A 6 -7.63 23.65 -25.86
CA PHE A 6 -8.59 23.59 -26.95
C PHE A 6 -9.83 24.41 -26.56
N LYS A 7 -10.43 25.10 -27.53
CA LYS A 7 -11.64 25.94 -27.36
C LYS A 7 -12.83 25.14 -26.80
N TYR A 8 -12.76 23.81 -26.85
CA TYR A 8 -13.68 22.85 -26.25
C TYR A 8 -12.88 21.70 -25.60
N PRO A 9 -13.26 21.22 -24.40
CA PRO A 9 -12.59 20.09 -23.77
C PRO A 9 -12.76 18.82 -24.62
N GLN A 10 -11.65 18.13 -24.90
CA GLN A 10 -11.71 16.79 -25.48
C GLN A 10 -12.09 15.78 -24.39
N VAL A 11 -13.10 14.95 -24.67
CA VAL A 11 -13.61 13.95 -23.73
C VAL A 11 -13.32 12.56 -24.29
N TRP A 12 -12.64 11.73 -23.51
CA TRP A 12 -12.39 10.33 -23.84
C TRP A 12 -13.02 9.42 -22.79
N SER A 13 -13.55 8.29 -23.25
CA SER A 13 -14.14 7.28 -22.36
C SER A 13 -13.20 6.09 -22.19
N ILE A 14 -13.14 5.56 -20.98
CA ILE A 14 -12.32 4.40 -20.63
C ILE A 14 -13.23 3.29 -20.12
N ASN A 15 -13.12 2.09 -20.70
CA ASN A 15 -13.87 0.92 -20.22
C ASN A 15 -13.42 0.56 -18.80
N LYS A 16 -14.32 0.60 -17.81
CA LYS A 16 -14.01 0.29 -16.40
C LYS A 16 -13.67 -1.19 -16.12
N ARG A 17 -13.79 -2.05 -17.13
CA ARG A 17 -13.59 -3.52 -17.09
C ARG A 17 -14.49 -4.22 -16.08
N SER A 18 -15.62 -3.61 -15.72
CA SER A 18 -16.54 -4.11 -14.69
C SER A 18 -16.97 -5.55 -14.97
N TRP A 19 -17.42 -5.83 -16.19
CA TRP A 19 -17.86 -7.18 -16.57
C TRP A 19 -16.76 -8.24 -16.43
N LYS A 20 -15.52 -7.94 -16.84
CA LYS A 20 -14.38 -8.86 -16.68
C LYS A 20 -14.05 -9.12 -15.20
N ARG A 21 -14.17 -8.10 -14.34
CA ARG A 21 -14.01 -8.27 -12.89
C ARG A 21 -15.13 -9.12 -12.30
N ASP A 22 -16.37 -8.89 -12.73
CA ASP A 22 -17.52 -9.65 -12.26
C ASP A 22 -17.42 -11.13 -12.66
N LEU A 23 -16.93 -11.40 -13.87
CA LEU A 23 -16.62 -12.76 -14.34
C LEU A 23 -15.61 -13.47 -13.42
N LEU A 24 -14.50 -12.78 -13.10
CA LEU A 24 -13.47 -13.28 -12.21
C LEU A 24 -13.97 -13.47 -10.77
N ILE A 25 -14.82 -12.58 -10.26
CA ILE A 25 -15.32 -12.68 -8.88
C ILE A 25 -16.33 -13.81 -8.74
N ARG A 26 -17.31 -13.90 -9.65
CA ARG A 26 -18.46 -14.81 -9.52
C ARG A 26 -18.16 -16.23 -10.02
N TRP A 27 -17.46 -16.34 -11.14
CA TRP A 27 -17.21 -17.63 -11.82
C TRP A 27 -15.73 -18.00 -11.91
N LYS A 28 -14.83 -17.18 -11.36
CA LYS A 28 -13.37 -17.40 -11.39
C LYS A 28 -12.77 -17.46 -12.80
N LEU A 29 -13.50 -16.95 -13.80
CA LEU A 29 -13.03 -16.84 -15.18
C LEU A 29 -12.14 -15.61 -15.33
N ASN A 30 -10.83 -15.83 -15.40
CA ASN A 30 -9.84 -14.77 -15.37
C ASN A 30 -9.47 -14.25 -16.77
N PHE A 31 -10.26 -13.29 -17.28
CA PHE A 31 -9.96 -12.53 -18.50
C PHE A 31 -9.05 -11.31 -18.26
N LEU A 32 -8.49 -11.17 -17.05
CA LEU A 32 -7.69 -10.01 -16.64
C LEU A 32 -6.18 -10.28 -16.57
N LYS A 33 -5.73 -11.53 -16.69
CA LYS A 33 -4.31 -11.93 -16.55
C LYS A 33 -3.31 -11.07 -17.32
N LYS A 34 -3.62 -10.70 -18.57
CA LYS A 34 -2.74 -9.92 -19.45
C LYS A 34 -3.14 -8.45 -19.57
N THR A 35 -3.93 -7.96 -18.62
CA THR A 35 -4.50 -6.61 -18.68
C THR A 35 -3.55 -5.62 -18.00
N PRO A 36 -3.31 -4.43 -18.58
CA PRO A 36 -2.45 -3.43 -17.95
C PRO A 36 -3.03 -2.95 -16.62
N SER A 37 -2.17 -2.43 -15.75
CA SER A 37 -2.56 -1.90 -14.44
C SER A 37 -3.62 -0.80 -14.55
N GLN A 38 -4.29 -0.45 -13.44
CA GLN A 38 -5.26 0.65 -13.48
C GLN A 38 -4.61 1.97 -13.90
N ARG A 39 -3.38 2.24 -13.44
CA ARG A 39 -2.63 3.45 -13.79
C ARG A 39 -2.38 3.52 -15.29
N GLN A 40 -1.83 2.46 -15.88
CA GLN A 40 -1.60 2.35 -17.32
C GLN A 40 -2.91 2.46 -18.12
N HIS A 41 -4.01 1.90 -17.61
CA HIS A 41 -5.30 1.97 -18.27
C HIS A 41 -5.88 3.38 -18.28
N LEU A 42 -5.70 4.14 -17.20
CA LEU A 42 -6.15 5.54 -17.10
C LEU A 42 -5.30 6.48 -17.96
N LEU A 43 -4.01 6.18 -18.14
CA LEU A 43 -3.13 6.98 -19.00
C LEU A 43 -3.31 6.72 -20.50
N ARG A 44 -3.95 5.60 -20.87
CA ARG A 44 -4.06 5.17 -22.27
C ARG A 44 -4.60 6.25 -23.21
N PRO A 45 -5.72 6.96 -22.93
CA PRO A 45 -6.20 7.97 -23.86
C PRO A 45 -5.21 9.10 -24.08
N LEU A 46 -4.52 9.54 -23.02
CA LEU A 46 -3.49 10.57 -23.14
C LEU A 46 -2.30 10.08 -23.97
N GLN A 47 -1.88 8.83 -23.79
CA GLN A 47 -0.78 8.26 -24.56
C GLN A 47 -1.14 8.06 -26.05
N GLU A 48 -2.39 7.69 -26.35
CA GLU A 48 -2.87 7.45 -27.72
C GLU A 48 -3.13 8.75 -28.50
N HIS A 49 -3.47 9.86 -27.80
CA HIS A 49 -3.89 11.11 -28.42
C HIS A 49 -2.92 12.27 -28.23
N THR A 50 -1.77 12.03 -27.58
CA THR A 50 -0.71 13.04 -27.41
C THR A 50 0.65 12.47 -27.79
N LYS A 51 1.61 13.35 -28.10
CA LYS A 51 3.02 12.98 -28.32
C LYS A 51 3.81 12.88 -27.01
N LEU A 52 3.14 12.98 -25.86
CA LEU A 52 3.82 12.93 -24.56
C LEU A 52 4.21 11.48 -24.27
N GLU A 53 5.46 11.27 -23.88
CA GLU A 53 5.87 10.02 -23.26
C GLU A 53 5.45 10.07 -21.79
N LEU A 54 4.35 9.41 -21.46
CA LEU A 54 3.84 9.39 -20.09
C LEU A 54 4.43 8.21 -19.34
N ASN A 55 5.16 8.52 -18.26
CA ASN A 55 5.51 7.49 -17.30
C ASN A 55 4.23 7.09 -16.53
N ASN A 56 4.16 5.84 -16.12
CA ASN A 56 3.08 5.29 -15.31
C ASN A 56 3.36 5.33 -13.80
N ARG A 57 4.40 6.08 -13.40
CA ARG A 57 4.73 6.32 -12.00
C ARG A 57 3.81 7.42 -11.48
N THR A 58 3.30 7.21 -10.28
CA THR A 58 2.62 8.27 -9.55
C THR A 58 3.71 9.04 -8.81
N GLU A 59 3.62 10.36 -8.80
CA GLU A 59 4.49 11.22 -8.00
C GLU A 59 3.61 12.18 -7.19
N LEU A 60 4.02 12.45 -5.95
CA LEU A 60 3.40 13.46 -5.10
C LEU A 60 4.45 14.52 -4.77
N PHE A 61 3.98 15.76 -4.60
CA PHE A 61 4.82 16.92 -4.31
C PHE A 61 4.33 17.57 -3.02
N PRO A 62 4.74 17.05 -1.84
CA PRO A 62 4.48 17.72 -0.58
C PRO A 62 5.01 19.15 -0.60
N ASP A 63 4.23 20.10 -0.07
CA ASP A 63 4.67 21.48 -0.01
C ASP A 63 5.77 21.71 1.04
N LYS A 64 6.36 22.91 1.03
CA LYS A 64 7.45 23.27 1.95
C LYS A 64 7.03 23.14 3.43
N SER A 65 5.79 23.46 3.77
CA SER A 65 5.27 23.32 5.14
C SER A 65 5.24 21.86 5.58
N ALA A 66 4.74 20.96 4.74
CA ALA A 66 4.71 19.53 5.02
C ALA A 66 6.13 18.97 5.21
N VAL A 67 7.08 19.38 4.36
CA VAL A 67 8.50 18.98 4.48
C VAL A 67 9.10 19.44 5.81
N LEU A 68 8.92 20.71 6.18
CA LEU A 68 9.47 21.24 7.44
C LEU A 68 8.83 20.57 8.67
N LEU A 69 7.51 20.36 8.64
CA LEU A 69 6.78 19.71 9.72
C LEU A 69 7.28 18.28 9.96
N ILE A 70 7.48 17.50 8.89
CA ILE A 70 8.00 16.13 9.01
C ILE A 70 9.47 16.13 9.47
N GLN A 71 10.30 17.06 8.99
CA GLN A 71 11.68 17.19 9.48
C GLN A 71 11.74 17.48 10.98
N GLU A 72 10.90 18.39 11.47
CA GLU A 72 10.80 18.70 12.89
C GLU A 72 10.31 17.49 13.70
N PHE A 73 9.28 16.80 13.20
CA PHE A 73 8.78 15.56 13.81
C PHE A 73 9.88 14.50 13.92
N LEU A 74 10.63 14.23 12.86
CA LEU A 74 11.71 13.24 12.87
C LEU A 74 12.80 13.64 13.86
N LYS A 75 13.22 14.91 13.87
CA LYS A 75 14.21 15.42 14.81
C LYS A 75 13.75 15.29 16.26
N LYS A 76 12.51 15.68 16.57
CA LYS A 76 11.95 15.61 17.92
C LYS A 76 11.88 14.18 18.48
N ASN A 77 11.66 13.20 17.60
CA ASN A 77 11.53 11.79 17.97
C ASN A 77 12.81 10.98 17.69
N ASN A 78 13.93 11.64 17.39
CA ASN A 78 15.23 11.02 17.10
C ASN A 78 15.20 9.98 15.95
N PHE A 79 14.32 10.15 14.97
CA PHE A 79 14.31 9.32 13.78
C PHE A 79 15.31 9.83 12.74
N LEU A 80 16.18 8.94 12.28
CA LEU A 80 17.07 9.22 11.16
C LEU A 80 16.38 8.83 9.83
N PRO A 81 16.52 9.64 8.77
CA PRO A 81 16.06 9.26 7.43
C PRO A 81 16.61 7.90 7.01
N LYS A 82 15.75 7.08 6.40
CA LYS A 82 16.04 5.72 5.91
C LYS A 82 16.48 4.74 7.00
N ARG A 83 16.20 5.03 8.28
CA ARG A 83 16.53 4.17 9.43
C ARG A 83 15.30 3.71 10.24
N PHE A 84 14.10 3.83 9.68
CA PHE A 84 12.88 3.30 10.27
C PHE A 84 12.02 2.57 9.24
N VAL A 85 11.19 1.65 9.73
CA VAL A 85 10.14 0.95 8.97
C VAL A 85 8.81 1.59 9.30
N ALA A 86 8.03 1.96 8.28
CA ALA A 86 6.66 2.43 8.49
C ALA A 86 5.68 1.26 8.29
N ILE A 87 4.70 1.13 9.18
CA ILE A 87 3.71 0.05 9.14
C ILE A 87 2.31 0.63 9.09
N GLY A 88 1.55 0.27 8.05
CA GLY A 88 0.13 0.58 7.91
C GLY A 88 -0.73 -0.67 8.11
N PRO A 89 -1.13 -0.99 9.35
CA PRO A 89 -1.67 -2.30 9.74
C PRO A 89 -3.18 -2.44 9.50
N SER A 90 -3.87 -1.33 9.24
CA SER A 90 -5.32 -1.29 9.03
C SER A 90 -5.69 -1.29 7.56
N ALA A 91 -6.97 -1.48 7.27
CA ALA A 91 -7.57 -1.33 5.95
C ALA A 91 -9.06 -0.99 6.09
N SER A 92 -9.67 -0.40 5.06
CA SER A 92 -11.10 -0.04 5.09
C SER A 92 -12.04 -1.24 5.25
N TYR A 93 -11.57 -2.45 4.94
CA TYR A 93 -12.36 -3.69 5.07
C TYR A 93 -11.58 -4.74 5.86
N PRO A 94 -12.21 -5.41 6.85
CA PRO A 94 -11.53 -6.43 7.67
C PRO A 94 -10.89 -7.57 6.87
N LEU A 95 -11.46 -7.94 5.71
CA LEU A 95 -10.90 -9.00 4.86
C LEU A 95 -9.61 -8.61 4.14
N LYS A 96 -9.16 -7.37 4.31
CA LYS A 96 -7.89 -6.85 3.83
C LYS A 96 -6.89 -6.61 4.96
N CYS A 97 -7.30 -6.69 6.22
CA CYS A 97 -6.41 -6.56 7.36
C CYS A 97 -5.67 -7.88 7.58
N TRP A 98 -4.35 -7.89 7.36
CA TRP A 98 -3.50 -9.01 7.74
C TRP A 98 -3.57 -9.24 9.27
N PRO A 99 -3.50 -10.48 9.77
CA PRO A 99 -3.73 -10.77 11.18
C PRO A 99 -2.87 -9.91 12.11
N LEU A 100 -3.48 -9.32 13.13
CA LEU A 100 -2.80 -8.43 14.07
C LEU A 100 -1.62 -9.12 14.78
N VAL A 101 -1.78 -10.41 15.11
CA VAL A 101 -0.73 -11.23 15.72
C VAL A 101 0.51 -11.31 14.82
N TYR A 102 0.34 -11.35 13.50
CA TYR A 102 1.46 -11.36 12.56
C TYR A 102 2.13 -9.99 12.45
N PHE A 103 1.36 -8.89 12.53
CA PHE A 103 1.97 -7.57 12.69
C PHE A 103 2.75 -7.45 14.01
N ASN A 104 2.24 -8.01 15.11
CA ASN A 104 2.99 -8.06 16.39
C ASN A 104 4.32 -8.79 16.22
N GLU A 105 4.32 -9.97 15.60
CA GLU A 105 5.55 -10.74 15.36
C GLU A 105 6.58 -9.97 14.51
N VAL A 106 6.11 -9.34 13.42
CA VAL A 106 6.98 -8.49 12.59
C VAL A 106 7.53 -7.32 13.38
N ILE A 107 6.71 -6.59 14.14
CA ILE A 107 7.16 -5.43 14.92
C ILE A 107 8.16 -5.85 15.99
N SER A 108 7.88 -6.90 16.74
CA SER A 108 8.80 -7.44 17.75
C SER A 108 10.17 -7.76 17.14
N SER A 109 10.18 -8.51 16.02
CA SER A 109 11.43 -8.86 15.35
C SER A 109 12.18 -7.64 14.81
N LEU A 110 11.47 -6.64 14.28
CA LEU A 110 12.08 -5.39 13.82
C LEU A 110 12.75 -4.64 14.98
N LEU A 111 12.06 -4.51 16.11
CA LEU A 111 12.60 -3.85 17.30
C LEU A 111 13.85 -4.59 17.84
N GLU A 112 13.82 -5.93 17.88
CA GLU A 112 14.97 -6.76 18.26
C GLU A 112 16.17 -6.58 17.32
N GLN A 113 15.92 -6.38 16.03
CA GLN A 113 16.95 -6.08 15.02
C GLN A 113 17.43 -4.62 15.05
N GLY A 114 16.93 -3.80 15.98
CA GLY A 114 17.31 -2.40 16.15
C GLY A 114 16.63 -1.44 15.17
N TRP A 115 15.58 -1.87 14.47
CA TRP A 115 14.77 -0.96 13.65
C TRP A 115 13.91 -0.06 14.53
N SER A 116 13.85 1.22 14.17
CA SER A 116 12.77 2.10 14.56
C SER A 116 11.50 1.75 13.79
N VAL A 117 10.34 1.76 14.46
CA VAL A 117 9.04 1.47 13.83
C VAL A 117 8.07 2.64 14.02
N VAL A 118 7.43 3.05 12.93
CA VAL A 118 6.41 4.09 12.92
C VAL A 118 5.08 3.52 12.40
N LEU A 119 4.02 3.61 13.19
CA LEU A 119 2.68 3.20 12.78
C LEU A 119 1.98 4.37 12.06
N VAL A 120 1.49 4.10 10.85
CA VAL A 120 0.76 5.07 10.01
C VAL A 120 -0.67 4.58 9.76
N GLY A 121 -1.60 5.50 9.57
CA GLY A 121 -3.00 5.16 9.37
C GLY A 121 -3.92 6.36 9.52
N GLY A 122 -5.21 6.10 9.38
CA GLY A 122 -6.28 7.06 9.66
C GLY A 122 -6.58 7.20 11.16
N THR A 123 -7.35 8.23 11.51
CA THR A 123 -7.83 8.43 12.88
C THR A 123 -8.75 7.29 13.32
N GLY A 124 -8.53 6.75 14.51
CA GLY A 124 -9.44 5.76 15.11
C GLY A 124 -9.34 4.35 14.53
N GLU A 125 -8.33 4.06 13.72
CA GLU A 125 -8.16 2.73 13.12
C GLU A 125 -7.77 1.69 14.18
N LYS A 126 -8.59 0.63 14.28
CA LYS A 126 -8.56 -0.34 15.38
C LYS A 126 -7.22 -1.06 15.49
N GLU A 127 -6.70 -1.60 14.38
CA GLU A 127 -5.45 -2.37 14.39
C GLU A 127 -4.28 -1.49 14.81
N THR A 128 -4.21 -0.25 14.30
CA THR A 128 -3.17 0.71 14.69
C THR A 128 -3.21 1.04 16.18
N ILE A 129 -4.40 1.30 16.75
CA ILE A 129 -4.55 1.57 18.20
C ILE A 129 -4.10 0.37 19.03
N GLN A 130 -4.44 -0.85 18.58
CA GLN A 130 -4.07 -2.06 19.30
C GLN A 130 -2.55 -2.28 19.30
N LEU A 131 -1.88 -2.08 18.16
CA LEU A 131 -0.42 -2.19 18.07
C LEU A 131 0.29 -1.08 18.85
N GLU A 132 -0.22 0.15 18.81
CA GLU A 132 0.32 1.27 19.59
C GLU A 132 0.27 0.96 21.10
N LYS A 133 -0.83 0.37 21.57
CA LYS A 133 -0.97 -0.06 22.97
C LYS A 133 -0.03 -1.21 23.31
N GLU A 134 0.06 -2.22 22.45
CA GLU A 134 0.90 -3.42 22.65
C GLU A 134 2.38 -3.04 22.78
N PHE A 135 2.86 -2.13 21.91
CA PHE A 135 4.24 -1.67 21.88
C PHE A 135 4.43 -0.27 22.49
N SER A 136 3.63 0.04 23.52
CA SER A 136 3.66 1.35 24.16
C SER A 136 5.08 1.78 24.54
N GLY A 137 5.49 2.97 24.07
CA GLY A 137 6.82 3.53 24.27
C GLY A 137 7.94 2.94 23.40
N LYS A 138 7.67 1.91 22.59
CA LYS A 138 8.66 1.29 21.68
C LYS A 138 8.42 1.61 20.20
N VAL A 139 7.18 1.94 19.84
CA VAL A 139 6.82 2.38 18.48
C VAL A 139 6.20 3.78 18.53
N GLN A 140 6.34 4.54 17.44
CA GLN A 140 5.70 5.84 17.33
C GLN A 140 4.48 5.74 16.43
N SER A 141 3.29 6.01 16.96
CA SER A 141 2.07 6.15 16.16
C SER A 141 1.91 7.59 15.65
N VAL A 142 1.59 7.71 14.37
CA VAL A 142 1.20 8.97 13.72
C VAL A 142 -0.17 8.89 13.04
N ALA A 143 -0.94 7.84 13.35
CA ALA A 143 -2.23 7.63 12.75
C ALA A 143 -3.19 8.79 13.03
N GLY A 144 -3.81 9.33 11.97
CA GLY A 144 -4.70 10.49 12.06
C GLY A 144 -4.03 11.82 12.40
N ARG A 145 -2.69 11.89 12.53
CA ARG A 145 -1.97 13.12 12.91
C ARG A 145 -1.54 13.97 11.72
N PHE A 146 -1.42 13.37 10.54
CA PHE A 146 -0.91 14.00 9.34
C PHE A 146 -1.93 13.92 8.20
N SER A 147 -1.97 14.95 7.38
CA SER A 147 -2.65 14.94 6.09
C SER A 147 -2.03 13.90 5.14
N PRO A 148 -2.69 13.58 4.01
CA PRO A 148 -2.11 12.64 3.04
C PRO A 148 -0.75 13.07 2.48
N LEU A 149 -0.51 14.36 2.24
CA LEU A 149 0.77 14.85 1.71
C LEU A 149 1.87 14.84 2.79
N GLU A 150 1.55 15.17 4.03
CA GLU A 150 2.48 15.04 5.16
C GLU A 150 2.80 13.58 5.45
N THR A 151 1.81 12.68 5.37
CA THR A 151 2.03 11.24 5.48
C THR A 151 2.92 10.74 4.35
N ALA A 152 2.69 11.17 3.11
CA ALA A 152 3.56 10.84 1.99
C ALA A 152 5.01 11.31 2.26
N GLU A 153 5.19 12.54 2.73
CA GLU A 153 6.51 13.05 3.09
C GLU A 153 7.18 12.26 4.23
N LEU A 154 6.44 11.83 5.25
CA LEU A 154 6.96 10.91 6.26
C LEU A 154 7.42 9.59 5.65
N LEU A 155 6.59 8.99 4.79
CA LEU A 155 6.91 7.72 4.11
C LEU A 155 8.12 7.88 3.18
N ARG A 156 8.36 9.05 2.59
CA ARG A 156 9.58 9.36 1.82
C ARG A 156 10.84 9.11 2.64
N GLN A 157 10.78 9.35 3.95
CA GLN A 157 11.90 9.20 4.89
C GLN A 157 12.03 7.77 5.43
N ALA A 158 11.04 6.89 5.25
CA ALA A 158 11.12 5.51 5.67
C ALA A 158 12.12 4.72 4.80
N SER A 159 12.74 3.69 5.39
CA SER A 159 13.55 2.71 4.66
C SER A 159 12.66 1.87 3.74
N ILE A 160 11.56 1.36 4.30
CA ILE A 160 10.56 0.54 3.63
C ILE A 160 9.22 0.70 4.36
N VAL A 161 8.13 0.42 3.65
CA VAL A 161 6.77 0.44 4.19
C VAL A 161 6.17 -0.97 4.14
N VAL A 162 5.56 -1.43 5.22
CA VAL A 162 4.78 -2.68 5.26
C VAL A 162 3.31 -2.33 5.46
N THR A 163 2.43 -2.76 4.57
CA THR A 163 1.01 -2.39 4.68
C THR A 163 0.10 -3.39 3.98
N ASN A 164 -1.17 -3.41 4.38
CA ASN A 164 -2.21 -4.07 3.60
C ASN A 164 -2.44 -3.37 2.26
N ASP A 165 -3.21 -3.97 1.36
CA ASP A 165 -3.73 -3.33 0.13
C ASP A 165 -4.54 -2.05 0.44
N THR A 166 -3.88 -0.91 0.64
CA THR A 166 -4.49 0.37 1.06
C THR A 166 -3.80 1.56 0.41
N SER A 167 -4.33 2.77 0.65
CA SER A 167 -3.75 4.01 0.16
C SER A 167 -2.32 4.25 0.67
N VAL A 168 -1.94 3.75 1.85
CA VAL A 168 -0.60 3.92 2.44
C VAL A 168 0.49 3.42 1.49
N GLY A 169 0.30 2.25 0.88
CA GLY A 169 1.25 1.71 -0.08
C GLY A 169 1.38 2.56 -1.33
N HIS A 170 0.28 3.13 -1.81
CA HIS A 170 0.30 4.05 -2.95
C HIS A 170 0.97 5.40 -2.62
N LEU A 171 0.81 5.92 -1.40
CA LEU A 171 1.51 7.12 -0.95
C LEU A 171 3.02 6.86 -0.91
N ALA A 172 3.46 5.74 -0.34
CA ALA A 172 4.87 5.34 -0.29
C ALA A 172 5.49 5.23 -1.70
N GLU A 173 4.81 4.49 -2.59
CA GLU A 173 5.21 4.32 -3.98
C GLU A 173 5.37 5.66 -4.71
N SER A 174 4.46 6.62 -4.43
CA SER A 174 4.49 7.94 -5.05
C SER A 174 5.66 8.80 -4.58
N MET A 175 6.28 8.44 -3.46
CA MET A 175 7.46 9.09 -2.91
C MET A 175 8.74 8.29 -3.15
N ARG A 176 8.68 7.24 -4.00
CA ARG A 176 9.79 6.32 -4.30
C ARG A 176 10.32 5.58 -3.07
N THR A 177 9.45 5.32 -2.10
CA THR A 177 9.78 4.44 -0.97
C THR A 177 9.29 3.02 -1.27
N PRO A 178 10.17 2.00 -1.18
CA PRO A 178 9.78 0.61 -1.37
C PRO A 178 8.66 0.19 -0.42
N VAL A 179 7.72 -0.63 -0.91
CA VAL A 179 6.61 -1.16 -0.14
C VAL A 179 6.53 -2.68 -0.22
N ILE A 180 6.24 -3.33 0.90
CA ILE A 180 5.73 -4.69 0.97
C ILE A 180 4.23 -4.58 1.19
N VAL A 181 3.44 -4.91 0.18
CA VAL A 181 1.97 -4.81 0.24
C VAL A 181 1.32 -6.18 0.32
N LEU A 182 0.42 -6.35 1.28
CA LEU A 182 -0.21 -7.64 1.60
C LEU A 182 -1.61 -7.71 0.98
N PHE A 183 -1.83 -8.67 0.09
CA PHE A 183 -3.08 -8.84 -0.65
C PHE A 183 -3.80 -10.13 -0.26
N GLY A 184 -4.93 -9.97 0.43
CA GLY A 184 -5.82 -11.06 0.84
C GLY A 184 -7.02 -11.23 -0.08
N ALA A 185 -8.12 -10.54 0.28
CA ALA A 185 -9.42 -10.68 -0.38
C ALA A 185 -9.48 -10.16 -1.84
N THR A 186 -8.52 -9.33 -2.24
CA THR A 186 -8.35 -8.79 -3.60
C THR A 186 -7.20 -9.49 -4.31
N VAL A 187 -7.05 -9.25 -5.62
CA VAL A 187 -6.06 -9.91 -6.49
C VAL A 187 -5.30 -8.89 -7.35
N ARG A 188 -4.09 -9.27 -7.77
CA ARG A 188 -3.23 -8.45 -8.64
C ARG A 188 -3.93 -7.96 -9.91
N GLU A 189 -4.80 -8.78 -10.49
CA GLU A 189 -5.53 -8.51 -11.73
C GLU A 189 -6.46 -7.29 -11.66
N PHE A 190 -6.80 -6.84 -10.45
CA PHE A 190 -7.53 -5.59 -10.29
C PHE A 190 -6.67 -4.35 -10.59
N GLY A 191 -5.34 -4.51 -10.68
CA GLY A 191 -4.41 -3.53 -11.22
C GLY A 191 -3.90 -2.50 -10.22
N TYR A 192 -3.88 -2.87 -8.93
CA TYR A 192 -3.41 -2.04 -7.81
C TYR A 192 -2.07 -2.48 -7.22
N ALA A 193 -1.41 -3.46 -7.83
CA ALA A 193 -0.07 -3.89 -7.43
C ALA A 193 0.93 -2.72 -7.41
N PRO A 194 1.99 -2.80 -6.58
CA PRO A 194 3.07 -1.82 -6.58
C PRO A 194 3.84 -1.91 -7.90
N PHE A 195 4.56 -0.82 -8.19
CA PHE A 195 5.21 -0.57 -9.46
C PHE A 195 6.72 -0.40 -9.34
N LEU A 196 7.24 0.08 -8.20
CA LEU A 196 8.69 0.14 -8.00
C LEU A 196 9.29 -1.27 -8.03
N GLU A 197 10.51 -1.40 -8.55
CA GLU A 197 11.20 -2.68 -8.70
C GLU A 197 11.53 -3.32 -7.34
N GLU A 198 11.87 -2.46 -6.39
CA GLU A 198 12.19 -2.79 -5.01
C GLU A 198 10.95 -3.19 -4.21
N SER A 199 9.76 -2.74 -4.63
CA SER A 199 8.51 -3.06 -3.96
C SER A 199 8.06 -4.48 -4.24
N LYS A 200 7.44 -5.10 -3.24
CA LYS A 200 6.96 -6.47 -3.27
C LYS A 200 5.48 -6.52 -2.94
N MET A 201 4.78 -7.40 -3.64
CA MET A 201 3.39 -7.74 -3.35
C MET A 201 3.37 -9.19 -2.90
N LEU A 202 2.91 -9.42 -1.67
CA LEU A 202 2.68 -10.75 -1.14
C LEU A 202 1.20 -11.08 -1.25
N GLU A 203 0.91 -12.23 -1.82
CA GLU A 203 -0.41 -12.82 -1.90
C GLU A 203 -0.30 -14.33 -1.73
N THR A 204 -1.37 -14.99 -1.29
CA THR A 204 -1.39 -16.45 -1.17
C THR A 204 -1.09 -17.14 -2.51
N GLU A 205 -0.26 -18.18 -2.47
CA GLU A 205 -0.03 -19.08 -3.61
C GLU A 205 -1.12 -20.16 -3.73
N GLU A 206 -1.96 -20.32 -2.71
CA GLU A 206 -3.05 -21.28 -2.72
C GLU A 206 -4.17 -20.87 -3.68
N VAL A 207 -4.69 -21.84 -4.42
CA VAL A 207 -5.87 -21.65 -5.27
C VAL A 207 -7.13 -21.70 -4.42
N LEU A 208 -7.55 -20.54 -3.93
CA LEU A 208 -8.74 -20.43 -3.09
C LEU A 208 -9.99 -20.11 -3.91
N GLY A 209 -10.97 -21.03 -3.93
CA GLY A 209 -12.24 -20.86 -4.65
C GLY A 209 -13.07 -19.65 -4.19
N CYS A 210 -12.80 -19.10 -3.00
CA CYS A 210 -13.45 -17.88 -2.54
C CYS A 210 -12.83 -16.59 -3.10
N ARG A 211 -11.58 -16.62 -3.58
CA ARG A 211 -10.74 -15.46 -3.96
C ARG A 211 -10.83 -15.15 -5.46
N PRO A 212 -10.90 -13.87 -5.90
CA PRO A 212 -11.15 -12.68 -5.08
C PRO A 212 -12.52 -12.73 -4.42
N CYS A 213 -12.63 -12.16 -3.22
CA CYS A 213 -13.87 -12.17 -2.44
C CYS A 213 -14.93 -11.23 -3.03
N SER A 214 -14.50 -10.03 -3.40
CA SER A 214 -15.27 -8.93 -3.99
C SER A 214 -14.32 -7.97 -4.71
N ARG A 215 -14.82 -6.87 -5.27
CA ARG A 215 -14.01 -5.92 -6.05
C ARG A 215 -12.94 -5.18 -5.23
N ASP A 216 -13.20 -4.99 -3.95
CA ASP A 216 -12.40 -4.16 -3.05
C ASP A 216 -12.19 -4.78 -1.66
N GLY A 217 -12.62 -6.03 -1.45
CA GLY A 217 -12.46 -6.76 -0.20
C GLY A 217 -13.60 -6.58 0.81
N ARG A 218 -14.70 -5.91 0.46
CA ARG A 218 -15.90 -5.84 1.30
C ARG A 218 -16.62 -7.19 1.43
N GLY A 219 -17.39 -7.34 2.51
CA GLY A 219 -18.28 -8.48 2.76
C GLY A 219 -17.80 -9.38 3.90
N LYS A 220 -18.31 -10.60 3.95
CA LYS A 220 -17.90 -11.64 4.92
C LYS A 220 -16.93 -12.63 4.28
N CYS A 221 -16.00 -13.15 5.07
CA CYS A 221 -15.12 -14.23 4.61
C CYS A 221 -15.96 -15.47 4.29
N ARG A 222 -15.69 -16.11 3.14
CA ARG A 222 -16.37 -17.35 2.72
C ARG A 222 -15.48 -18.58 2.87
N ASN A 223 -14.21 -18.39 3.22
CA ASN A 223 -13.31 -19.50 3.46
C ASN A 223 -13.62 -20.11 4.84
N PRO A 224 -13.73 -21.44 4.97
CA PRO A 224 -13.87 -22.11 6.27
C PRO A 224 -12.74 -21.76 7.23
N ASP A 225 -11.50 -21.71 6.71
CA ASP A 225 -10.33 -21.22 7.42
C ASP A 225 -10.28 -19.70 7.28
N TYR A 226 -10.90 -19.01 8.24
CA TYR A 226 -11.07 -17.56 8.21
C TYR A 226 -9.77 -16.84 7.82
N LEU A 227 -9.84 -16.02 6.76
CA LEU A 227 -8.72 -15.28 6.18
C LEU A 227 -7.54 -16.14 5.71
N ARG A 228 -7.76 -17.40 5.25
CA ARG A 228 -6.70 -18.25 4.67
C ARG A 228 -5.79 -17.53 3.66
N CYS A 229 -6.37 -16.64 2.84
CA CYS A 229 -5.61 -15.85 1.87
C CYS A 229 -4.57 -14.88 2.48
N LEU A 230 -4.73 -14.51 3.74
CA LEU A 230 -3.81 -13.66 4.49
C LEU A 230 -2.98 -14.46 5.48
N THR A 231 -3.54 -15.50 6.11
CA THR A 231 -2.82 -16.31 7.10
C THR A 231 -1.73 -17.18 6.48
N THR A 232 -1.80 -17.45 5.18
CA THR A 232 -0.72 -18.13 4.43
C THR A 232 0.48 -17.22 4.13
N ILE A 233 0.34 -15.90 4.30
CA ILE A 233 1.45 -14.96 4.22
C ILE A 233 2.02 -14.85 5.63
N THR A 234 3.15 -15.50 5.90
CA THR A 234 3.71 -15.57 7.25
C THR A 234 4.58 -14.34 7.57
N PRO A 235 4.80 -14.02 8.87
CA PRO A 235 5.74 -12.98 9.30
C PRO A 235 7.13 -13.13 8.70
N GLU A 236 7.65 -14.35 8.59
CA GLU A 236 8.98 -14.63 8.03
C GLU A 236 9.08 -14.21 6.57
N MET A 237 8.03 -14.43 5.77
CA MET A 237 7.99 -13.98 4.38
C MET A 237 8.14 -12.46 4.30
N VAL A 238 7.46 -11.72 5.19
CA VAL A 238 7.58 -10.25 5.26
C VAL A 238 8.97 -9.83 5.74
N LEU A 239 9.45 -10.40 6.84
CA LEU A 239 10.75 -10.07 7.44
C LEU A 239 11.91 -10.34 6.48
N SER A 240 11.84 -11.41 5.68
CA SER A 240 12.87 -11.77 4.70
C SER A 240 13.08 -10.73 3.60
N LEU A 241 12.06 -9.89 3.35
CA LEU A 241 12.07 -8.83 2.34
C LEU A 241 12.49 -7.48 2.91
N ILE A 242 12.56 -7.34 4.24
CA ILE A 242 12.99 -6.10 4.88
C ILE A 242 14.53 -6.07 4.86
N PRO A 243 15.16 -4.97 4.43
CA PRO A 243 16.61 -4.84 4.48
C PRO A 243 17.12 -5.07 5.91
N LYS A 244 18.30 -5.67 6.06
CA LYS A 244 18.95 -5.70 7.39
C LYS A 244 19.30 -4.27 7.81
N THR A 245 19.24 -4.00 9.11
CA THR A 245 19.77 -2.73 9.64
C THR A 245 21.22 -2.60 9.21
N LYS A 246 21.58 -1.45 8.62
CA LYS A 246 22.99 -1.13 8.42
C LYS A 246 23.58 -0.92 9.81
N THR A 247 24.27 -1.91 10.37
CA THR A 247 25.15 -1.64 11.51
C THR A 247 26.09 -0.51 11.11
N ASN A 248 26.17 0.52 11.95
CA ASN A 248 27.16 1.58 11.76
C ASN A 248 28.57 1.01 11.76
#